data_AF-A0A0U5G5B2-F1
#
_entry.id   AF-A0A0U5G5B2-F1
#
_cell.length_a   1.000
_cell.length_b   1.000
_cell.length_c   1.000
_cell.angle_alpha   90.00
_cell.angle_beta   90.00
_cell.angle_gamma   90.00
#
_symmetry.space_group_name_H-M   'P 1'
#
loop_
_entity.id
_entity.type
_entity.pdbx_description
1 polymer ?
#
loop_
_entity_poly.entity_id
_entity_poly.type
_entity_poly.pdbx_seq_one_letter_code
_entity_poly.pdbx_strand_id
1 'polypeptide(L)'
;MPTANIVTFKRGRTTGLTAGDLGGICQAAHRIPGLPGHLHHRAYMVTTSPTRRPFGLPGDSGAWCLNGNGDVVGQLVAGDSNDGTGLVVPFKLLLNDMEDKLGLEPGSISLA
;
A
#
# COMPACT_ATOMS: atom_id res chain seq x y z
N MET A 1 12.77 -0.35 -2.52
CA MET A 1 11.80 0.40 -1.71
C MET A 1 11.29 1.53 -2.59
N PRO A 2 9.98 1.80 -2.63
CA PRO A 2 9.48 2.88 -3.47
C PRO A 2 10.03 4.23 -2.98
N THR A 3 10.37 5.11 -3.93
CA THR A 3 10.76 6.50 -3.64
C THR A 3 9.53 7.33 -3.29
N ALA A 4 9.66 8.29 -2.37
CA ALA A 4 8.59 9.22 -2.06
C ALA A 4 8.24 10.09 -3.29
N ASN A 5 7.01 10.61 -3.34
CA ASN A 5 6.44 11.43 -4.41
C ASN A 5 6.18 10.68 -5.73
N ILE A 6 5.95 9.36 -5.66
CA ILE A 6 5.43 8.61 -6.81
C ILE A 6 3.90 8.71 -6.82
N VAL A 7 3.35 9.18 -7.94
CA VAL A 7 1.91 9.08 -8.19
C VAL A 7 1.53 7.60 -8.25
N THR A 8 0.64 7.22 -7.35
CA THR A 8 0.20 5.85 -7.12
C THR A 8 -1.28 5.73 -7.43
N PHE A 9 -1.62 4.74 -8.23
CA PHE A 9 -2.98 4.44 -8.67
C PHE A 9 -3.46 3.17 -7.99
N LYS A 10 -4.75 3.08 -7.68
CA LYS A 10 -5.36 1.83 -7.24
C LYS A 10 -6.82 1.74 -7.66
N ARG A 11 -7.32 0.52 -7.84
CA ARG A 11 -8.75 0.25 -8.05
C ARG A 11 -9.30 -0.54 -6.86
N GLY A 12 -10.10 0.13 -6.04
CA GLY A 12 -10.76 -0.46 -4.88
C GLY A 12 -12.24 -0.71 -5.15
N ARG A 13 -12.86 -1.58 -4.34
CA ARG A 13 -14.30 -1.87 -4.42
C ARG A 13 -15.14 -0.67 -4.00
N THR A 14 -14.73 0.03 -2.94
CA THR A 14 -15.49 1.11 -2.30
C THR A 14 -15.26 2.44 -3.03
N THR A 15 -14.01 2.80 -3.30
CA THR A 15 -13.69 4.11 -3.89
C THR A 15 -13.48 4.08 -5.41
N GLY A 16 -13.47 2.90 -6.02
CA GLY A 16 -13.18 2.73 -7.45
C GLY A 16 -11.73 3.05 -7.77
N LEU A 17 -11.51 3.62 -8.97
CA LEU A 17 -10.20 4.09 -9.42
C LEU A 17 -9.85 5.42 -8.75
N THR A 18 -8.74 5.45 -8.01
CA THR A 18 -8.22 6.66 -7.37
C THR A 18 -6.71 6.77 -7.56
N ALA A 19 -6.19 7.98 -7.36
CA ALA A 19 -4.77 8.29 -7.41
C ALA A 19 -4.36 9.07 -6.17
N GLY A 20 -3.13 8.88 -5.73
CA GLY A 20 -2.56 9.51 -4.55
C GLY A 20 -1.05 9.64 -4.67
N ASP A 21 -0.46 10.46 -3.81
CA ASP A 21 0.98 10.62 -3.76
C ASP A 21 1.55 9.71 -2.67
N LEU A 22 2.43 8.80 -3.07
CA LEU A 22 3.12 7.91 -2.14
C LEU A 22 4.14 8.71 -1.34
N GLY A 23 3.84 8.94 -0.07
CA GLY A 23 4.68 9.66 0.86
C GLY A 23 5.73 8.78 1.55
N GLY A 24 6.11 9.16 2.77
CA GLY A 24 7.06 8.43 3.58
C GLY A 24 6.48 7.20 4.27
N ILE A 25 7.35 6.50 5.00
CA ILE A 25 6.96 5.41 5.90
C ILE A 25 5.98 5.97 6.95
N CYS A 26 4.91 5.22 7.19
CA CYS A 26 3.91 5.55 8.20
C CYS A 26 4.57 5.68 9.58
N GLN A 27 4.35 6.83 10.22
CA GLN A 27 4.87 7.08 11.57
C GLN A 27 4.31 6.09 12.57
N ALA A 28 5.09 5.79 13.62
CA ALA A 28 4.69 4.79 14.61
C ALA A 28 3.34 5.10 15.28
N ALA A 29 3.03 6.38 15.48
CA ALA A 29 1.77 6.86 16.05
C ALA A 29 0.54 6.61 15.16
N HIS A 30 0.72 6.41 13.85
CA HIS A 30 -0.35 6.18 12.87
C HIS A 30 -0.45 4.72 12.43
N ARG A 31 0.24 3.81 13.12
CA ARG A 31 0.13 2.37 12.89
C ARG A 31 -1.19 1.85 13.44
N ILE A 32 -1.68 0.75 12.88
CA ILE A 32 -2.99 0.19 13.19
C ILE A 32 -3.06 -0.20 14.68
N PRO A 33 -3.87 0.50 15.51
CA PRO A 33 -3.90 0.24 16.95
C PRO A 33 -4.33 -1.20 17.26
N GLY A 34 -3.70 -1.82 18.25
CA GLY A 34 -4.04 -3.17 18.70
C GLY A 34 -3.56 -4.31 17.80
N LEU A 35 -2.87 -4.01 16.68
CA LEU A 35 -2.21 -5.05 15.88
C LEU A 35 -0.72 -5.16 16.25
N PRO A 36 -0.19 -6.39 16.44
CA PRO A 36 1.24 -6.61 16.69
C PRO A 36 2.10 -6.14 15.51
N GLY A 37 3.35 -5.75 15.78
CA GLY A 37 4.23 -5.17 14.77
C GLY A 37 4.60 -6.13 13.66
N HIS A 38 3.90 -6.02 12.52
CA HIS A 38 4.09 -6.83 11.33
C HIS A 38 4.38 -5.95 10.10
N LEU A 39 4.13 -6.46 8.89
CA LEU A 39 4.36 -5.76 7.62
C LEU A 39 3.74 -4.35 7.57
N HIS A 40 2.63 -4.11 8.25
CA HIS A 40 1.98 -2.80 8.31
C HIS A 40 2.81 -1.72 9.02
N HIS A 41 3.79 -2.09 9.87
CA HIS A 41 4.75 -1.14 10.45
C HIS A 41 5.76 -0.60 9.42
N ARG A 42 5.87 -1.27 8.27
CA ARG A 42 6.69 -0.91 7.11
C ARG A 42 5.83 -0.35 5.97
N ALA A 43 4.55 -0.05 6.23
CA ALA A 43 3.68 0.56 5.26
C ALA A 43 4.08 2.01 5.00
N TYR A 44 3.84 2.44 3.78
CA TYR A 44 3.98 3.81 3.32
C TYR A 44 2.59 4.46 3.31
N MET A 45 2.55 5.74 3.62
CA MET A 45 1.32 6.51 3.54
C MET A 45 1.12 7.00 2.11
N VAL A 46 -0.09 6.88 1.60
CA VAL A 46 -0.50 7.54 0.36
C VAL A 46 -1.51 8.61 0.70
N THR A 47 -1.15 9.86 0.41
CA THR A 47 -2.04 11.00 0.57
C THR A 47 -2.89 11.20 -0.66
N THR A 48 -4.09 11.73 -0.46
CA THR A 48 -5.00 12.08 -1.55
C THR A 48 -4.38 13.13 -2.48
N SER A 49 -4.17 12.75 -3.75
CA SER A 49 -3.77 13.66 -4.84
C SER A 49 -5.05 14.26 -5.46
N PRO A 50 -5.03 15.40 -6.19
CA PRO A 50 -6.01 16.50 -6.11
C PRO A 50 -7.46 16.21 -6.54
N THR A 51 -7.80 14.97 -6.88
CA THR A 51 -9.11 14.50 -7.33
C THR A 51 -10.25 14.63 -6.30
N ARG A 52 -10.02 15.21 -5.11
CA ARG A 52 -10.99 15.35 -3.99
C ARG A 52 -11.64 14.04 -3.52
N ARG A 53 -11.21 12.87 -4.02
CA ARG A 53 -11.69 11.56 -3.61
C ARG A 53 -10.71 10.95 -2.61
N PRO A 54 -11.19 10.27 -1.56
CA PRO A 54 -10.32 9.52 -0.66
C PRO A 54 -9.48 8.52 -1.47
N PHE A 55 -8.19 8.41 -1.16
CA PHE A 55 -7.32 7.46 -1.83
C PHE A 55 -7.80 6.04 -1.53
N GLY A 56 -8.11 5.73 -0.27
CA GLY A 56 -8.71 4.45 0.12
C GLY A 56 -9.66 4.58 1.30
N LEU A 57 -10.68 3.72 1.34
CA LEU A 57 -11.64 3.59 2.44
C LEU A 57 -11.76 2.12 2.89
N PRO A 58 -12.38 1.84 4.05
CA PRO A 58 -12.76 0.49 4.43
C PRO A 58 -13.47 -0.26 3.27
N GLY A 59 -12.98 -1.45 2.97
CA GLY A 59 -13.44 -2.25 1.84
C GLY A 59 -12.59 -2.15 0.56
N ASP A 60 -11.59 -1.28 0.51
CA ASP A 60 -10.57 -1.27 -0.56
C ASP A 60 -9.33 -2.11 -0.25
N SER A 61 -9.19 -2.60 1.00
CA SER A 61 -8.07 -3.43 1.43
C SER A 61 -7.83 -4.61 0.48
N GLY A 62 -6.56 -4.90 0.19
CA GLY A 62 -6.13 -5.92 -0.76
C GLY A 62 -5.92 -5.40 -2.18
N ALA A 63 -6.42 -4.19 -2.52
CA ALA A 63 -6.20 -3.57 -3.82
C ALA A 63 -4.70 -3.38 -4.11
N TRP A 64 -4.31 -3.68 -5.35
CA TRP A 64 -2.96 -3.39 -5.84
C TRP A 64 -2.80 -1.90 -6.08
N CYS A 65 -1.63 -1.40 -5.70
CA CYS A 65 -1.19 -0.04 -5.91
C CYS A 65 -0.12 -0.04 -7.00
N LEU A 66 -0.31 0.75 -8.05
CA LEU A 66 0.55 0.80 -9.23
C LEU A 66 1.17 2.20 -9.40
N ASN A 67 2.38 2.28 -9.95
CA ASN A 67 2.95 3.57 -10.38
C ASN A 67 2.42 3.98 -11.77
N GLY A 68 2.87 5.13 -12.28
CA GLY A 68 2.52 5.62 -13.63
C GLY A 68 3.01 4.75 -14.80
N ASN A 69 3.92 3.79 -14.57
CA ASN A 69 4.38 2.84 -15.58
C ASN A 69 3.53 1.55 -15.60
N GLY A 70 2.63 1.36 -14.63
CA GLY A 70 1.88 0.11 -14.46
C GLY A 70 2.58 -0.93 -13.58
N ASP A 71 3.73 -0.61 -12.97
CA ASP A 71 4.39 -1.52 -12.04
C ASP A 71 3.67 -1.55 -10.70
N VAL A 72 3.52 -2.73 -10.09
CA VAL A 72 2.98 -2.87 -8.74
C VAL A 72 3.99 -2.36 -7.71
N VAL A 73 3.64 -1.27 -7.02
CA VAL A 73 4.47 -0.68 -5.95
C VAL A 73 4.11 -1.20 -4.57
N GLY A 74 2.87 -1.67 -4.38
CA GLY A 74 2.40 -2.15 -3.09
C GLY A 74 0.98 -2.67 -3.08
N GLN A 75 0.55 -3.08 -1.89
CA GLN A 75 -0.82 -3.50 -1.61
C GLN A 75 -1.42 -2.60 -0.53
N LEU A 76 -2.64 -2.12 -0.78
CA LEU A 76 -3.40 -1.33 0.20
C LEU A 76 -3.84 -2.23 1.36
N VAL A 77 -3.45 -1.90 2.58
CA VAL A 77 -3.83 -2.66 3.79
C VAL A 77 -4.87 -1.94 4.64
N ALA A 78 -4.88 -0.61 4.61
CA ALA A 78 -5.86 0.21 5.33
C ALA A 78 -6.14 1.51 4.59
N GLY A 79 -7.30 2.10 4.88
CA GLY A 79 -7.66 3.45 4.48
C GLY A 79 -8.34 4.18 5.64
N ASP A 80 -8.03 5.46 5.82
CA ASP A 80 -8.62 6.30 6.87
C ASP A 80 -9.85 7.02 6.33
N SER A 81 -10.99 6.87 7.01
CA SER A 81 -12.23 7.54 6.66
C SER A 81 -12.25 9.05 6.97
N ASN A 82 -11.35 9.52 7.83
CA ASN A 82 -11.29 10.92 8.26
C ASN A 82 -10.64 11.81 7.20
N ASP A 83 -9.50 11.40 6.65
CA ASP A 83 -8.72 12.19 5.69
C ASP A 83 -8.56 11.51 4.31
N GLY A 84 -9.02 10.27 4.17
CA GLY A 84 -8.95 9.50 2.93
C GLY A 84 -7.57 8.95 2.61
N THR A 85 -6.60 9.02 3.53
CA THR A 85 -5.27 8.45 3.32
C THR A 85 -5.31 6.93 3.23
N GLY A 86 -4.33 6.33 2.55
CA GLY A 86 -4.14 4.89 2.51
C GLY A 86 -2.81 4.47 3.11
N LEU A 87 -2.79 3.27 3.70
CA LEU A 87 -1.55 2.59 4.07
C LEU A 87 -1.25 1.50 3.06
N VAL A 88 -0.09 1.59 2.43
CA VAL A 88 0.37 0.69 1.37
C VAL A 88 1.62 -0.04 1.82
N VAL A 89 1.55 -1.37 1.89
CA VAL A 89 2.73 -2.20 2.15
C VAL A 89 3.49 -2.40 0.83
N PRO A 90 4.82 -2.15 0.79
CA PRO A 90 5.61 -2.43 -0.40
C PRO A 90 5.47 -3.87 -0.86
N PHE A 91 5.18 -4.08 -2.14
CA PHE A 91 4.84 -5.42 -2.63
C PHE A 91 6.02 -6.38 -2.51
N LYS A 92 7.25 -5.89 -2.70
CA LYS A 92 8.48 -6.67 -2.46
C LYS A 92 8.56 -7.23 -1.03
N LEU A 93 8.09 -6.51 -0.02
CA LEU A 93 8.08 -7.03 1.35
C LEU A 93 7.05 -8.15 1.52
N LEU A 94 5.92 -8.06 0.82
CA LEU A 94 4.91 -9.11 0.80
C LEU A 94 5.45 -10.38 0.12
N LEU A 95 6.13 -10.23 -1.03
CA LEU A 95 6.74 -11.36 -1.73
C LEU A 95 7.80 -12.06 -0.88
N ASN A 96 8.71 -11.31 -0.27
CA ASN A 96 9.71 -11.87 0.62
C ASN A 96 9.08 -12.63 1.82
N ASP A 97 8.01 -12.10 2.41
CA ASP A 97 7.29 -12.76 3.52
C ASP A 97 6.58 -14.04 3.05
N MET A 98 6.06 -14.05 1.81
CA MET A 98 5.47 -15.25 1.21
C MET A 98 6.53 -16.33 0.94
N GLU A 99 7.66 -15.95 0.34
CA GLU A 99 8.77 -16.88 0.04
C GLU A 99 9.28 -17.55 1.32
N ASP A 100 9.52 -16.76 2.36
CA ASP A 100 9.96 -17.26 3.68
C ASP A 100 8.95 -18.27 4.27
N LYS A 101 7.67 -17.91 4.28
CA LYS A 101 6.60 -18.78 4.83
C LYS A 101 6.35 -20.04 4.03
N LEU A 102 6.63 -20.02 2.74
CA LEU A 102 6.45 -21.17 1.84
C LEU A 102 7.73 -22.00 1.71
N GLY A 103 8.85 -21.56 2.30
CA GLY A 103 10.15 -22.24 2.17
C GLY A 103 10.72 -22.17 0.74
N LEU A 104 10.43 -21.08 0.02
CA LEU A 104 10.95 -20.85 -1.33
C LEU A 104 12.28 -20.10 -1.28
N GLU A 105 13.10 -20.31 -2.32
CA GLU A 105 14.32 -19.52 -2.49
C GLU A 105 13.98 -18.03 -2.71
N PRO A 106 14.75 -17.09 -2.13
CA PRO A 106 14.51 -15.67 -2.31
C PRO A 106 14.49 -15.25 -3.79
N GLY A 107 13.44 -14.54 -4.21
CA GLY A 107 13.23 -14.10 -5.59
C GLY A 107 12.56 -15.14 -6.50
N SER A 108 12.09 -16.27 -5.96
CA SER A 108 11.29 -17.25 -6.70
C SER A 108 9.97 -16.68 -7.20
N ILE A 109 9.35 -15.77 -6.44
CA ILE A 109 8.12 -15.08 -6.85
C ILE A 109 8.51 -13.79 -7.56
N SER A 110 8.37 -13.79 -8.88
CA SER A 110 8.54 -12.59 -9.71
C SER A 110 7.19 -12.11 -10.24
N LEU A 111 7.04 -10.78 -10.30
CA LEU A 111 5.95 -10.16 -11.03
C LEU A 111 6.40 -10.03 -12.48
N ALA A 112 5.59 -10.55 -13.40
CA ALA A 112 5.82 -10.52 -14.84
C ALA A 112 5.68 -9.10 -15.43
#